data_AF-A0A242MRZ4-F1
#
_entry.id   AF-A0A242MRZ4-F1
#
_cell.length_a   1.000
_cell.length_b   1.000
_cell.length_c   1.000
_cell.angle_alpha   90.00
_cell.angle_beta   90.00
_cell.angle_gamma   90.00
#
_symmetry.space_group_name_H-M   'P 1'
#
loop_
_entity.id
_entity.type
_entity.pdbx_description
1 polymer ?
#
loop_
_entity_poly.entity_id
_entity_poly.type
_entity_poly.pdbx_seq_one_letter_code
_entity_poly.pdbx_strand_id
1 'polypeptide(L)' 'MPATDFTGVLGRTQFDPKGDLKVPVISLYGYAAGRQKLLDFMKM' A
#
# COMPACT_ATOMS: atom_id res chain seq x y z
N MET A 1 -7.53 9.61 -13.49
CA MET A 1 -6.83 10.71 -12.78
C MET A 1 -5.59 11.10 -13.59
N PRO A 2 -5.13 12.38 -13.59
CA PRO A 2 -3.79 12.69 -14.09
C PRO A 2 -2.82 11.69 -13.47
N ALA A 3 -1.93 11.11 -14.29
CA ALA A 3 -1.18 9.89 -14.01
C ALA A 3 -0.46 9.98 -12.65
N THR A 4 -1.19 9.65 -11.59
CA THR A 4 -0.67 9.68 -10.24
C THR A 4 0.20 8.45 -10.17
N ASP A 5 1.49 8.70 -10.29
CA ASP A 5 2.54 7.71 -10.29
C ASP A 5 3.58 8.18 -9.27
N PHE A 6 3.32 7.81 -8.02
CA PHE A 6 4.06 8.35 -6.90
C PHE A 6 4.78 7.22 -6.16
N THR A 7 6.09 7.36 -5.99
CA THR A 7 6.88 6.43 -5.17
C THR A 7 7.11 7.08 -3.81
N GLY A 8 6.37 6.59 -2.80
CA GLY A 8 6.49 7.02 -1.42
C GLY A 8 7.21 6.00 -0.55
N VAL A 9 7.25 6.26 0.76
CA VAL A 9 7.92 5.42 1.76
C VAL A 9 7.42 3.97 1.75
N LEU A 10 6.13 3.77 1.46
CA LEU A 10 5.49 2.45 1.46
C LEU A 10 5.47 1.76 0.08
N GLY A 11 5.95 2.43 -0.98
CA GLY A 11 5.98 1.89 -2.33
C GLY A 11 5.35 2.82 -3.39
N ARG A 12 5.06 2.24 -4.55
CA ARG A 12 4.52 2.95 -5.72
C ARG A 12 2.99 2.90 -5.73
N THR A 13 2.37 4.07 -5.76
CA THR A 13 0.91 4.23 -5.85
C THR A 13 0.52 4.65 -7.26
N GLN A 14 -0.35 3.86 -7.87
CA GLN A 14 -0.91 4.13 -9.20
C GLN A 14 -2.38 3.73 -9.25
N PHE A 15 -3.15 4.46 -10.05
CA PHE A 15 -4.58 4.22 -10.24
C PHE A 15 -4.91 3.85 -11.68
N ASP A 16 -5.94 3.03 -11.86
CA ASP A 16 -6.53 2.70 -13.15
C ASP A 16 -7.50 3.82 -13.64
N PRO A 17 -8.07 3.72 -14.85
CA PRO A 17 -9.00 4.73 -15.37
C PRO A 17 -10.28 4.90 -14.55
N LYS A 18 -10.68 3.90 -13.77
CA LYS A 18 -11.86 3.92 -12.90
C LYS A 18 -11.56 4.50 -11.51
N GLY A 19 -10.28 4.62 -11.17
CA GLY A 19 -9.80 5.17 -9.90
C GLY A 19 -9.38 4.12 -8.88
N ASP A 20 -9.33 2.84 -9.26
CA ASP A 20 -8.87 1.75 -8.39
C ASP A 20 -7.34 1.65 -8.39
N LEU A 21 -6.75 1.09 -7.33
CA LEU A 21 -5.30 0.83 -7.29
C LEU A 21 -4.92 -0.22 -8.34
N LYS A 22 -3.87 0.07 -9.13
CA LYS A 22 -3.35 -0.90 -10.11
C LYS A 22 -2.73 -2.14 -9.47
N VAL A 23 -2.12 -1.98 -8.30
CA VAL A 23 -1.51 -3.08 -7.53
C VAL A 23 -1.98 -2.94 -6.10
N PRO A 24 -3.11 -3.56 -5.72
CA PRO A 24 -3.60 -3.52 -4.35
C PRO A 24 -2.67 -4.33 -3.44
N VAL A 25 -2.25 -3.74 -2.33
CA VAL A 25 -1.46 -4.42 -1.30
C VAL A 25 -2.14 -4.22 0.05
N ILE A 26 -2.35 -5.32 0.78
CA ILE A 26 -2.87 -5.30 2.14
C ILE A 26 -1.73 -5.71 3.07
N SER A 27 -1.39 -4.87 4.04
CA SER A 27 -0.38 -5.16 5.06
C SER A 27 -1.02 -5.44 6.41
N LEU A 28 -0.61 -6.53 7.07
CA LEU A 28 -0.97 -6.86 8.43
C LEU A 28 0.12 -6.41 9.39
N TYR A 29 -0.28 -5.70 10.45
CA TYR A 29 0.64 -5.21 11.47
C TYR A 29 0.23 -5.71 12.85
N GLY A 30 1.25 -6.00 13.67
CA GLY A 30 1.12 -6.24 15.10
C GLY A 30 1.59 -5.02 15.86
N TYR A 31 0.93 -4.73 16.98
CA TYR A 31 1.32 -3.63 17.87
C TYR A 31 1.69 -4.20 19.24
N ALA A 32 2.93 -3.99 19.67
CA ALA A 32 3.41 -4.47 20.96
C ALA A 32 4.43 -3.47 21.56
N ALA A 33 4.36 -3.25 22.87
CA ALA A 33 5.24 -2.33 23.60
C ALA A 33 5.35 -0.93 22.95
N GLY A 34 4.23 -0.40 22.45
CA GLY A 34 4.19 0.92 21.83
C GLY A 34 4.77 1.00 20.40
N ARG A 35 5.13 -0.13 19.78
CA ARG A 35 5.71 -0.17 18.42
C ARG A 35 4.88 -1.03 17.47
N GLN A 36 4.73 -0.55 16.25
CA GLN A 36 4.15 -1.28 15.12
C GLN A 36 5.22 -2.17 14.46
N LYS A 37 4.87 -3.41 14.14
CA LYS A 37 5.72 -4.32 13.36
C LYS A 37 4.91 -4.93 12.22
N LEU A 38 5.47 -4.92 11.00
CA LEU A 38 4.90 -5.63 9.86
C LEU A 38 4.95 -7.13 10.15
N LEU A 39 3.79 -7.79 10.07
CA LEU A 39 3.65 -9.23 10.24
C LEU A 39 3.59 -9.94 8.89
N ASP A 40 2.78 -9.42 7.98
CA ASP A 40 2.59 -10.01 6.65
C ASP A 40 2.07 -8.97 5.64
N PHE A 41 2.13 -9.28 4.35
CA PHE A 41 1.43 -8.53 3.32
C PHE A 41 0.99 -9.44 2.16
N MET A 42 -0.16 -9.10 1.57
CA MET A 42 -0.72 -9.77 0.41
C MET A 42 -0.83 -8.80 -0.76
N LYS A 43 -0.46 -9.28 -1.96
CA LYS A 43 -0.75 -8.61 -3.23
C LYS A 43 -1.89 -9.34 -3.92
N MET A 44 -2.84 -8.57 -4.46
CA MET A 44 -3.94 -9.10 -5.28
C MET A 44 -3.57 -9.12 -6.76
#